data_AF-A0A6J1EAS2-F1
#
_entry.id   AF-A0A6J1EAS2-F1
#
_cell.length_a   1.000
_cell.length_b   1.000
_cell.length_c   1.000
_cell.angle_alpha   90.00
_cell.angle_beta   90.00
_cell.angle_gamma   90.00
#
_symmetry.space_group_name_H-M   'P 1'
#
loop_
_entity.id
_entity.type
_entity.pdbx_description
1 polymer ?
#
loop_
_entity_poly.entity_id
_entity_poly.type
_entity_poly.pdbx_seq_one_letter_code
_entity_poly.pdbx_strand_id
1 'polypeptide(L)'
;MEIDKAIRNCNDRRLKTKYNNAIYVVKRALALYSTEEVAFSFNGGKDSTVLLHILRAAFFLHKEEEGCSVDGLEKFPIRIIYFESPSAFPEINSFTYDTATNYGLVMDIIQTDFKSGLEALLKSRPIRAIFLGVRIGDPTAVGQEQFSPSSPGWPPFMRVNPILDWSYRDVWAFILTCKVQYCSLYDQGYTSIGSIHDTLPNALLCISNSSGSKEKFRPAYLLSDGRSERAGRAKRFSPSVLNPKSNGMSNTDLQKQSMLTASVIAVGDEILFGTVKDQLGLSLRRKVHSIGWSISHTSIVRNDMDSVAEEVELRRSSDEMVFIYGGVGPLFSDATLGGIAKAFGVRLAPDEEFEEYLRHPIGEQCTGDRNEMAQLPEGITELLHHEKLSVPLIKCHNVIVLTATNIMELDLQWDCLIELTRTGDLFPLLEPYKSKHLTTKLSDVEIAPSLAKLCLEFPDIHIGCYRESRSGPIIISFQGKNEERNQLATEALSKKFQPGAFSEINLHSPETLRLKF
;
A
#
# COMPACT_ATOMS: atom_id res chain seq x y z
N MET A 1 27.78 21.87 -13.81
CA MET A 1 27.56 23.29 -13.51
C MET A 1 26.10 23.73 -13.70
N GLU A 2 25.51 23.62 -14.89
CA GLU A 2 24.13 24.11 -15.14
C GLU A 2 23.06 23.41 -14.31
N ILE A 3 23.13 22.09 -14.18
CA ILE A 3 22.20 21.28 -13.36
C ILE A 3 22.24 21.71 -11.88
N ASP A 4 23.44 21.73 -11.28
CA ASP A 4 23.61 22.11 -9.87
C ASP A 4 23.09 23.54 -9.62
N LYS A 5 23.40 24.48 -10.52
CA LYS A 5 22.89 25.85 -10.45
C LYS A 5 21.36 25.92 -10.58
N ALA A 6 20.76 25.17 -11.49
CA ALA A 6 19.31 25.13 -11.69
C ALA A 6 18.60 24.61 -10.44
N ILE A 7 19.11 23.53 -9.82
CA ILE A 7 18.55 22.98 -8.59
C ILE A 7 18.74 23.92 -7.41
N ARG A 8 19.93 24.51 -7.21
CA ARG A 8 20.16 25.46 -6.11
C ARG A 8 19.23 26.67 -6.16
N ASN A 9 18.93 27.13 -7.36
CA ASN A 9 18.05 28.29 -7.60
C ASN A 9 16.55 27.97 -7.63
N CYS A 10 16.15 26.69 -7.62
CA CYS A 10 14.72 26.35 -7.62
C CYS A 10 14.09 26.64 -6.25
N ASN A 11 12.76 26.77 -6.17
CA ASN A 11 12.05 26.95 -4.90
C ASN A 11 11.60 25.61 -4.29
N ASP A 12 11.78 24.50 -5.01
CA ASP A 12 11.36 23.17 -4.57
C ASP A 12 12.37 22.60 -3.56
N ARG A 13 12.03 22.70 -2.27
CA ARG A 13 12.85 22.19 -1.17
C ARG A 13 13.03 20.67 -1.23
N ARG A 14 11.98 19.93 -1.61
CA ARG A 14 12.03 18.46 -1.71
C ARG A 14 13.03 18.05 -2.78
N LEU A 15 12.95 18.67 -3.96
CA LEU A 15 13.86 18.39 -5.06
C LEU A 15 15.32 18.69 -4.68
N LYS A 16 15.58 19.80 -3.96
CA LYS A 16 16.93 20.11 -3.44
C LYS A 16 17.45 19.02 -2.50
N THR A 17 16.64 18.56 -1.55
CA THR A 17 17.03 17.49 -0.63
C THR A 17 17.33 16.19 -1.39
N LYS A 18 16.43 15.76 -2.29
CA LYS A 18 16.62 14.55 -3.11
C LYS A 18 17.88 14.62 -3.97
N TYR A 19 18.13 15.78 -4.58
CA TYR A 19 19.34 16.05 -5.35
C TYR A 19 20.60 15.97 -4.49
N ASN A 20 20.65 16.65 -3.35
CA ASN A 20 21.81 16.65 -2.46
C ASN A 20 22.14 15.23 -1.95
N ASN A 21 21.12 14.44 -1.61
CA ASN A 21 21.29 13.05 -1.22
C ASN A 21 21.87 12.21 -2.36
N ALA A 22 21.37 12.37 -3.59
CA ALA A 22 21.90 11.67 -4.75
C ALA A 22 23.37 12.05 -5.03
N ILE A 23 23.71 13.35 -4.95
CA ILE A 23 25.10 13.83 -5.08
C ILE A 23 25.98 13.19 -4.00
N TYR A 24 25.51 13.13 -2.75
CA TYR A 24 26.25 12.50 -1.65
C TYR A 24 26.53 11.02 -1.92
N VAL A 25 25.54 10.25 -2.39
CA VAL A 25 25.73 8.83 -2.74
C VAL A 25 26.77 8.67 -3.86
N VAL A 26 26.71 9.51 -4.90
CA VAL A 26 27.71 9.47 -5.98
C VAL A 26 29.10 9.79 -5.47
N LYS A 27 29.27 10.84 -4.65
CA LYS A 27 30.57 11.20 -4.06
C LYS A 27 31.12 10.07 -3.19
N ARG A 28 30.27 9.40 -2.40
CA ARG A 28 30.69 8.22 -1.62
C ARG A 28 31.19 7.09 -2.50
N ALA A 29 30.52 6.83 -3.63
CA ALA A 29 30.99 5.82 -4.57
C ALA A 29 32.34 6.20 -5.19
N LEU A 30 32.53 7.46 -5.59
CA LEU A 30 33.80 7.96 -6.15
C LEU A 30 34.94 8.00 -5.12
N ALA A 31 34.63 8.11 -3.83
CA ALA A 31 35.62 7.98 -2.76
C ALA A 31 36.06 6.53 -2.52
N LEU A 32 35.24 5.54 -2.90
CA LEU A 32 35.52 4.11 -2.73
C LEU A 32 36.11 3.45 -3.98
N TYR A 33 35.80 3.99 -5.16
CA TYR A 33 36.16 3.42 -6.45
C TYR A 33 36.68 4.53 -7.36
N SER A 34 37.82 4.27 -8.01
CA SER A 34 38.35 5.18 -9.02
C SER A 34 37.42 5.29 -10.24
N THR A 35 37.60 6.33 -11.06
CA THR A 35 36.79 6.53 -12.28
C THR A 35 36.87 5.39 -13.29
N GLU A 36 37.93 4.58 -13.25
CA GLU A 36 38.11 3.39 -14.09
C GLU A 36 37.40 2.15 -13.52
N GLU A 37 37.18 2.10 -12.21
CA GLU A 37 36.49 1.01 -11.51
C GLU A 37 34.96 1.21 -11.47
N VAL A 38 34.46 2.38 -11.88
CA VAL A 38 33.03 2.67 -11.95
C VAL A 38 32.52 2.66 -13.39
N ALA A 39 31.30 2.15 -13.57
CA ALA A 39 30.55 2.29 -14.81
C ALA A 39 29.13 2.75 -14.52
N PHE A 40 28.44 3.23 -15.54
CA PHE A 40 27.04 3.65 -15.44
C PHE A 40 26.20 2.92 -16.49
N SER A 41 25.16 2.23 -16.06
CA SER A 41 24.19 1.60 -16.97
C SER A 41 23.16 2.62 -17.43
N PHE A 42 23.27 3.04 -18.69
CA PHE A 42 22.38 4.02 -19.31
C PHE A 42 21.49 3.32 -20.33
N ASN A 43 20.19 3.65 -20.37
CA ASN A 43 19.24 3.02 -21.29
C ASN A 43 18.33 4.03 -22.03
N GLY A 44 18.64 5.33 -21.96
CA GLY A 44 17.85 6.40 -22.55
C GLY A 44 16.51 6.69 -21.86
N GLY A 45 16.08 5.87 -20.91
CA GLY A 45 14.88 6.12 -20.11
C GLY A 45 15.03 7.36 -19.21
N LYS A 46 13.90 7.90 -18.74
CA LYS A 46 13.87 9.10 -17.88
C LYS A 46 14.77 8.97 -16.64
N ASP A 47 14.75 7.82 -15.96
CA ASP A 47 15.43 7.62 -14.69
C ASP A 47 16.96 7.57 -14.88
N SER A 48 17.42 6.85 -15.90
CA SER A 48 18.85 6.81 -16.25
C SER A 48 19.32 8.16 -16.81
N THR A 49 18.46 8.90 -17.51
CA THR A 49 18.76 10.26 -17.98
C THR A 49 18.97 11.22 -16.82
N VAL A 50 18.08 11.21 -15.81
CA VAL A 50 18.27 11.98 -14.57
C VAL A 50 19.60 11.61 -13.91
N LEU A 51 19.87 10.31 -13.76
CA LEU A 51 21.09 9.84 -13.14
C LEU A 51 22.36 10.26 -13.90
N LEU A 52 22.35 10.26 -15.24
CA LEU A 52 23.47 10.76 -16.05
C LEU A 52 23.82 12.21 -15.67
N HIS A 53 22.81 13.06 -15.57
CA HIS A 53 23.00 14.47 -15.24
C HIS A 53 23.44 14.67 -13.78
N ILE A 54 22.96 13.86 -12.85
CA ILE A 54 23.43 13.84 -11.46
C ILE A 54 24.89 13.40 -11.39
N LEU A 55 25.29 12.33 -12.10
CA LEU A 55 26.68 11.85 -12.12
C LEU A 55 27.63 12.91 -12.68
N ARG A 56 27.26 13.57 -13.78
CA ARG A 56 28.05 14.67 -14.35
C ARG A 56 28.20 15.84 -13.38
N ALA A 57 27.13 16.20 -12.67
CA ALA A 57 27.17 17.27 -11.68
C ALA A 57 28.01 16.89 -10.44
N ALA A 58 27.82 15.68 -9.90
CA ALA A 58 28.57 15.17 -8.76
C ALA A 58 30.07 15.07 -9.05
N PHE A 59 30.42 14.54 -10.23
CA PHE A 59 31.83 14.43 -10.65
C PHE A 59 32.50 15.81 -10.72
N PHE A 60 31.82 16.79 -11.30
CA PHE A 60 32.30 18.17 -11.34
C PHE A 60 32.53 18.74 -9.93
N LEU A 61 31.52 18.63 -9.05
CA LEU A 61 31.60 19.13 -7.67
C LEU A 61 32.71 18.43 -6.87
N HIS A 62 32.92 17.14 -7.12
CA HIS A 62 33.99 16.38 -6.47
C HIS A 62 35.38 16.85 -6.93
N LYS A 63 35.56 17.13 -8.23
CA LYS A 63 36.83 17.63 -8.77
C LYS A 63 37.17 19.06 -8.32
N GLU A 64 36.14 19.90 -8.16
CA GLU A 64 36.29 21.25 -7.62
C GLU A 64 36.77 21.20 -6.15
N GLU A 65 36.24 20.28 -5.34
CA GLU A 65 36.68 20.03 -3.97
C GLU A 65 38.11 19.48 -3.87
N GLU A 66 38.56 18.71 -4.87
CA GLU A 66 39.94 18.20 -4.98
C GLU A 66 40.95 19.25 -5.49
N GLY A 67 40.51 20.46 -5.84
CA GLY A 67 41.40 21.55 -6.28
C GLY A 67 42.00 21.35 -7.68
N CYS A 68 41.45 20.45 -8.51
CA CYS A 68 41.88 20.28 -9.90
C CYS A 68 41.33 21.39 -10.81
N SER A 69 42.17 21.96 -11.68
CA SER A 69 41.74 22.97 -12.66
C SER A 69 40.71 22.40 -13.63
N VAL A 70 39.53 23.02 -13.66
CA VAL A 70 38.35 22.63 -14.45
C VAL A 70 38.55 22.82 -15.97
N ASP A 71 39.55 23.62 -16.37
CA ASP A 71 39.82 24.02 -17.77
C ASP A 71 40.16 22.86 -18.73
N GLY A 72 40.37 21.63 -18.24
CA GLY A 72 40.68 20.45 -19.07
C GLY A 72 39.60 19.37 -19.13
N LEU A 73 38.40 19.61 -18.57
CA LEU A 73 37.38 18.57 -18.40
C LEU A 73 36.53 18.37 -19.68
N GLU A 74 37.18 18.12 -20.82
CA GLU A 74 36.48 17.96 -22.11
C GLU A 74 35.60 16.71 -22.18
N LYS A 75 35.80 15.71 -21.31
CA LYS A 75 35.08 14.42 -21.37
C LYS A 75 34.65 13.91 -20.00
N PHE A 76 33.42 13.41 -19.92
CA PHE A 76 32.91 12.69 -18.76
C PHE A 76 33.61 11.32 -18.65
N PRO A 77 34.37 11.04 -17.58
CA PRO A 77 35.28 9.90 -17.55
C PRO A 77 34.61 8.57 -17.21
N ILE A 78 33.40 8.61 -16.64
CA ILE A 78 32.67 7.39 -16.27
C ILE A 78 32.13 6.75 -17.54
N ARG A 79 32.49 5.48 -17.71
CA ARG A 79 32.10 4.65 -18.84
C ARG A 79 30.63 4.30 -18.80
N ILE A 80 30.00 4.31 -19.96
CA ILE A 80 28.58 3.98 -20.13
C ILE A 80 28.44 2.55 -20.64
N ILE A 81 27.56 1.78 -20.00
CA ILE A 81 27.16 0.45 -20.46
C ILE A 81 25.77 0.57 -21.06
N TYR A 82 25.64 0.25 -22.35
CA TYR A 82 24.36 0.20 -23.03
C TYR A 82 24.07 -1.22 -23.55
N PHE A 83 22.94 -1.79 -23.14
CA PHE A 83 22.47 -3.07 -23.66
C PHE A 83 21.49 -2.81 -24.80
N GLU A 84 21.95 -2.99 -26.03
CA GLU A 84 21.12 -2.78 -27.21
C GLU A 84 20.21 -3.99 -27.43
N SER A 85 18.92 -3.73 -27.58
CA SER A 85 17.92 -4.75 -27.87
C SER A 85 17.21 -4.45 -29.19
N PRO A 86 17.01 -5.44 -30.07
CA PRO A 86 16.20 -5.28 -31.28
C PRO A 86 14.71 -5.01 -30.96
N SER A 87 14.29 -5.27 -29.73
CA SER A 87 12.93 -5.01 -29.25
C SER A 87 12.75 -3.63 -28.61
N ALA A 88 13.80 -2.78 -28.59
CA ALA A 88 13.71 -1.42 -28.09
C ALA A 88 13.06 -0.49 -29.12
N PHE A 89 12.41 0.57 -28.63
CA PHE A 89 11.85 1.61 -29.51
C PHE A 89 12.96 2.35 -30.28
N PRO A 90 12.81 2.60 -31.59
CA PRO A 90 13.79 3.38 -32.34
C PRO A 90 14.09 4.75 -31.72
N GLU A 91 13.09 5.40 -31.13
CA GLU A 91 13.20 6.69 -30.46
C GLU A 91 14.09 6.63 -29.20
N ILE A 92 14.06 5.53 -28.43
CA ILE A 92 14.92 5.38 -27.25
C ILE A 92 16.37 5.11 -27.67
N ASN A 93 16.56 4.35 -28.75
CA ASN A 93 17.88 4.09 -29.34
C ASN A 93 18.49 5.40 -29.87
N SER A 94 17.77 6.15 -30.70
CA SER A 94 18.22 7.44 -31.24
C SER A 94 18.58 8.38 -30.09
N PHE A 95 17.68 8.55 -29.12
CA PHE A 95 17.94 9.40 -27.96
C PHE A 95 19.20 8.99 -27.19
N THR A 96 19.45 7.69 -27.02
CA THR A 96 20.65 7.18 -26.33
C THR A 96 21.93 7.54 -27.09
N TYR A 97 21.95 7.33 -28.42
CA TYR A 97 23.10 7.64 -29.27
C TYR A 97 23.36 9.14 -29.40
N ASP A 98 22.30 9.93 -29.55
CA ASP A 98 22.38 11.38 -29.62
C ASP A 98 22.90 11.94 -28.30
N THR A 99 22.42 11.42 -27.16
CA THR A 99 22.90 11.80 -25.82
C THR A 99 24.38 11.45 -25.64
N ALA A 100 24.81 10.26 -26.10
CA ALA A 100 26.20 9.85 -26.03
C ALA A 100 27.13 10.79 -26.82
N THR A 101 26.69 11.16 -28.02
CA THR A 101 27.43 12.06 -28.92
C THR A 101 27.50 13.47 -28.35
N ASN A 102 26.35 14.02 -27.93
CA ASN A 102 26.23 15.38 -27.41
C ASN A 102 27.06 15.63 -26.15
N TYR A 103 27.27 14.60 -25.33
CA TYR A 103 28.04 14.70 -24.09
C TYR A 103 29.40 14.00 -24.13
N GLY A 104 29.84 13.52 -25.31
CA GLY A 104 31.14 12.86 -25.47
C GLY A 104 31.33 11.63 -24.59
N LEU A 105 30.27 10.84 -24.39
CA LEU A 105 30.26 9.69 -23.50
C LEU A 105 31.02 8.50 -24.11
N VAL A 106 31.86 7.84 -23.32
CA VAL A 106 32.51 6.59 -23.74
C VAL A 106 31.56 5.42 -23.46
N MET A 107 30.97 4.86 -24.51
CA MET A 107 29.93 3.83 -24.41
C MET A 107 30.42 2.48 -24.90
N ASP A 108 30.26 1.44 -24.08
CA ASP A 108 30.37 0.03 -24.50
C ASP A 108 28.95 -0.49 -24.80
N ILE A 109 28.73 -0.85 -26.06
CA ILE A 109 27.45 -1.38 -26.55
C ILE A 109 27.50 -2.91 -26.50
N ILE A 110 26.54 -3.52 -25.82
CA ILE A 110 26.43 -4.96 -25.62
C ILE A 110 25.15 -5.45 -26.29
N GLN A 111 25.28 -6.42 -27.19
CA GLN A 111 24.17 -7.01 -27.96
C GLN A 111 23.83 -8.44 -27.52
N THR A 112 24.53 -8.97 -26.53
CA THR A 112 24.27 -10.28 -25.92
C THR A 112 23.28 -10.16 -24.75
N ASP A 113 22.89 -11.29 -24.16
CA ASP A 113 22.06 -11.26 -22.96
C ASP A 113 22.75 -10.52 -21.80
N PHE A 114 21.95 -9.94 -20.91
CA PHE A 114 22.44 -9.09 -19.82
C PHE A 114 23.53 -9.74 -18.97
N LYS A 115 23.38 -11.03 -18.65
CA LYS A 115 24.30 -11.72 -17.74
C LYS A 115 25.62 -12.03 -18.43
N SER A 116 25.59 -12.66 -19.60
CA SER A 116 26.80 -13.02 -20.34
C SER A 116 27.57 -11.78 -20.79
N GLY A 117 26.85 -10.75 -21.25
CA GLY A 117 27.44 -9.48 -21.65
C GLY A 117 28.13 -8.76 -20.49
N LEU A 118 27.48 -8.70 -19.33
CA LEU A 118 28.08 -8.12 -18.14
C LEU A 118 29.29 -8.94 -17.65
N GLU A 119 29.21 -10.27 -17.67
CA GLU A 119 30.32 -11.14 -17.28
C GLU A 119 31.55 -10.94 -18.17
N ALA A 120 31.36 -10.81 -19.49
CA ALA A 120 32.45 -10.52 -20.43
C ALA A 120 33.06 -9.13 -20.19
N LEU A 121 32.22 -8.12 -19.90
CA LEU A 121 32.69 -6.77 -19.60
C LEU A 121 33.51 -6.72 -18.31
N LEU A 122 33.03 -7.34 -17.23
CA LEU A 122 33.72 -7.36 -15.94
C LEU A 122 35.02 -8.19 -15.95
N LYS A 123 35.16 -9.15 -16.88
CA LYS A 123 36.43 -9.87 -17.11
C LYS A 123 37.45 -9.05 -17.88
N SER A 124 37.01 -8.15 -18.76
CA SER A 124 37.89 -7.38 -19.65
C SER A 124 38.26 -6.00 -19.11
N ARG A 125 37.57 -5.53 -18.07
CA ARG A 125 37.73 -4.18 -17.49
C ARG A 125 37.72 -4.25 -15.96
N PRO A 126 38.42 -3.35 -15.25
CA PRO A 126 38.52 -3.36 -13.80
C PRO A 126 37.25 -2.80 -13.11
N ILE A 127 36.06 -2.97 -13.69
CA ILE A 127 34.82 -2.41 -13.13
C ILE A 127 34.44 -3.19 -11.88
N ARG A 128 34.21 -2.47 -10.79
CA ARG A 128 33.83 -3.01 -9.47
C ARG A 128 32.48 -2.46 -8.99
N ALA A 129 32.07 -1.29 -9.48
CA ALA A 129 30.80 -0.68 -9.12
C ALA A 129 30.07 -0.15 -10.36
N ILE A 130 28.75 -0.31 -10.37
CA ILE A 130 27.89 0.11 -11.48
C ILE A 130 26.76 0.98 -10.93
N PHE A 131 26.68 2.22 -11.41
CA PHE A 131 25.57 3.11 -11.16
C PHE A 131 24.34 2.65 -11.95
N LEU A 132 23.20 2.57 -11.29
CA LEU A 132 21.93 2.15 -11.87
C LEU A 132 20.83 3.19 -11.60
N GLY A 133 20.09 3.55 -12.65
CA GLY A 133 18.95 4.47 -12.57
C GLY A 133 17.67 3.76 -12.13
N VAL A 134 17.72 3.11 -10.96
CA VAL A 134 16.62 2.30 -10.42
C VAL A 134 15.99 3.04 -9.23
N ARG A 135 14.66 3.04 -9.15
CA ARG A 135 13.86 3.58 -8.04
C ARG A 135 13.24 2.48 -7.21
N ILE A 136 12.82 2.82 -6.00
CA ILE A 136 12.28 1.90 -5.01
C ILE A 136 11.12 1.07 -5.58
N GLY A 137 10.20 1.71 -6.30
CA GLY A 137 9.02 1.07 -6.90
C GLY A 137 9.31 0.23 -8.15
N ASP A 138 10.56 0.11 -8.60
CA ASP A 138 10.88 -0.73 -9.74
C ASP A 138 10.91 -2.22 -9.36
N PRO A 139 10.42 -3.13 -10.24
CA PRO A 139 10.40 -4.57 -9.96
C PRO A 139 11.77 -5.18 -9.61
N THR A 140 12.85 -4.56 -10.08
CA THR A 140 14.22 -5.01 -9.85
C THR A 140 14.81 -4.49 -8.53
N ALA A 141 14.16 -3.55 -7.86
CA ALA A 141 14.68 -2.84 -6.68
C ALA A 141 14.35 -3.52 -5.34
N VAL A 142 13.56 -4.59 -5.34
CA VAL A 142 13.15 -5.30 -4.13
C VAL A 142 14.38 -5.75 -3.34
N GLY A 143 14.45 -5.33 -2.07
CA GLY A 143 15.57 -5.64 -1.17
C GLY A 143 16.88 -4.94 -1.49
N GLN A 144 16.91 -3.98 -2.42
CA GLN A 144 18.10 -3.17 -2.68
C GLN A 144 18.19 -1.95 -1.76
N GLU A 145 19.42 -1.57 -1.45
CA GLU A 145 19.80 -0.33 -0.78
C GLU A 145 20.58 0.59 -1.74
N GLN A 146 21.02 1.76 -1.25
CA GLN A 146 21.86 2.69 -2.04
C GLN A 146 23.14 2.03 -2.55
N PHE A 147 23.69 1.09 -1.76
CA PHE A 147 24.80 0.24 -2.14
C PHE A 147 24.38 -1.21 -1.90
N SER A 148 24.47 -2.06 -2.91
CA SER A 148 24.12 -3.48 -2.75
C SER A 148 24.97 -4.37 -3.63
N PRO A 149 25.48 -5.51 -3.13
CA PRO A 149 26.20 -6.46 -3.97
C PRO A 149 25.28 -7.02 -5.05
N SER A 150 25.84 -7.42 -6.20
CA SER A 150 25.10 -8.14 -7.23
C SER A 150 24.43 -9.41 -6.66
N SER A 151 23.33 -9.84 -7.29
CA SER A 151 22.53 -10.95 -6.78
C SER A 151 23.27 -12.28 -6.94
N PRO A 152 23.01 -13.30 -6.10
CA PRO A 152 23.60 -14.63 -6.27
C PRO A 152 23.42 -15.15 -7.71
N GLY A 153 24.50 -15.66 -8.30
CA GLY A 153 24.50 -16.14 -9.68
C GLY A 153 24.69 -15.07 -10.76
N TRP A 154 24.81 -13.79 -10.41
CA TRP A 154 25.32 -12.73 -11.29
C TRP A 154 26.83 -12.53 -11.07
N PRO A 155 27.58 -11.99 -12.05
CA PRO A 155 28.97 -11.64 -11.81
C PRO A 155 29.09 -10.62 -10.66
N PRO A 156 30.17 -10.66 -9.86
CA PRO A 156 30.31 -9.84 -8.66
C PRO A 156 30.58 -8.37 -9.01
N PHE A 157 29.71 -7.47 -8.57
CA PHE A 157 29.93 -6.01 -8.60
C PHE A 157 29.04 -5.32 -7.56
N MET A 158 29.36 -4.09 -7.22
CA MET A 158 28.54 -3.24 -6.36
C MET A 158 27.51 -2.47 -7.20
N ARG A 159 26.22 -2.65 -6.93
CA ARG A 159 25.16 -1.76 -7.43
C ARG A 159 25.19 -0.48 -6.63
N VAL A 160 25.17 0.66 -7.32
CA VAL A 160 25.05 1.98 -6.70
C VAL A 160 23.77 2.63 -7.23
N ASN A 161 22.84 2.95 -6.34
CA ASN A 161 21.50 3.44 -6.68
C ASN A 161 21.26 4.85 -6.09
N PRO A 162 21.80 5.95 -6.69
CA PRO A 162 21.72 7.29 -6.09
C PRO A 162 20.31 7.89 -6.06
N ILE A 163 19.41 7.41 -6.91
CA ILE A 163 18.03 7.87 -7.01
C ILE A 163 17.03 6.84 -6.47
N LEU A 164 17.49 5.89 -5.64
CA LEU A 164 16.65 4.78 -5.17
C LEU A 164 15.38 5.26 -4.48
N ASP A 165 15.46 6.32 -3.67
CA ASP A 165 14.32 6.86 -2.92
C ASP A 165 13.55 7.95 -3.69
N TRP A 166 13.85 8.17 -4.97
CA TRP A 166 13.14 9.15 -5.78
C TRP A 166 11.79 8.60 -6.24
N SER A 167 10.81 9.49 -6.34
CA SER A 167 9.50 9.18 -6.89
C SER A 167 9.36 9.49 -8.38
N TYR A 168 8.19 9.22 -8.95
CA TYR A 168 7.87 9.61 -10.32
C TYR A 168 7.88 11.13 -10.49
N ARG A 169 7.29 11.84 -9.52
CA ARG A 169 7.27 13.29 -9.45
C ARG A 169 8.67 13.87 -9.31
N ASP A 170 9.53 13.30 -8.46
CA ASP A 170 10.89 13.79 -8.25
C ASP A 170 11.71 13.74 -9.56
N VAL A 171 11.57 12.65 -10.33
CA VAL A 171 12.21 12.49 -11.63
C VAL A 171 11.77 13.56 -12.62
N TRP A 172 10.47 13.79 -12.77
CA TRP A 172 9.96 14.82 -13.68
C TRP A 172 10.23 16.24 -13.20
N ALA A 173 10.13 16.50 -11.90
CA ALA A 173 10.47 17.78 -11.31
C ALA A 173 11.93 18.14 -11.61
N PHE A 174 12.85 17.18 -11.52
CA PHE A 174 14.24 17.36 -11.94
C PHE A 174 14.35 17.66 -13.43
N ILE A 175 13.77 16.82 -14.29
CA ILE A 175 13.85 16.97 -15.75
C ILE A 175 13.36 18.35 -16.19
N LEU A 176 12.20 18.77 -15.70
CA LEU A 176 11.57 20.04 -16.06
C LEU A 176 12.32 21.24 -15.48
N THR A 177 12.72 21.18 -14.20
CA THR A 177 13.47 22.27 -13.54
C THR A 177 14.81 22.51 -14.22
N CYS A 178 15.51 21.44 -14.55
CA CYS A 178 16.83 21.48 -15.19
C CYS A 178 16.77 21.61 -16.71
N LYS A 179 15.58 21.58 -17.32
CA LYS A 179 15.37 21.59 -18.79
C LYS A 179 16.20 20.51 -19.50
N VAL A 180 16.26 19.33 -18.90
CA VAL A 180 16.98 18.18 -19.44
C VAL A 180 16.21 17.61 -20.64
N GLN A 181 16.92 17.31 -21.72
CA GLN A 181 16.34 16.62 -22.86
C GLN A 181 15.99 15.18 -22.49
N TYR A 182 14.85 14.69 -22.97
CA TYR A 182 14.36 13.33 -22.72
C TYR A 182 13.76 12.73 -23.99
N CYS A 183 13.57 11.40 -24.01
CA CYS A 183 13.02 10.69 -25.16
C CYS A 183 11.59 11.18 -25.52
N SER A 184 11.35 11.46 -26.80
CA SER A 184 10.09 12.03 -27.30
C SER A 184 8.85 11.14 -27.08
N LEU A 185 9.02 9.85 -26.81
CA LEU A 185 7.92 8.95 -26.45
C LEU A 185 7.19 9.42 -25.18
N TYR A 186 7.89 10.06 -24.25
CA TYR A 186 7.26 10.58 -23.04
C TYR A 186 6.26 11.71 -23.35
N ASP A 187 6.45 12.49 -24.42
CA ASP A 187 5.46 13.49 -24.86
C ASP A 187 4.22 12.86 -25.52
N GLN A 188 4.34 11.60 -25.94
CA GLN A 188 3.27 10.82 -26.57
C GLN A 188 2.48 9.95 -25.58
N GLY A 189 2.62 10.22 -24.28
CA GLY A 189 1.87 9.54 -23.22
C GLY A 189 2.47 8.23 -22.71
N TYR A 190 3.66 7.83 -23.17
CA TYR A 190 4.37 6.69 -22.59
C TYR A 190 4.94 7.09 -21.23
N THR A 191 4.50 6.44 -20.15
CA THR A 191 4.97 6.75 -18.79
C THR A 191 6.10 5.81 -18.32
N SER A 192 6.18 4.61 -18.92
CA SER A 192 7.24 3.62 -18.71
C SER A 192 7.60 2.98 -20.06
N ILE A 193 8.88 2.97 -20.45
CA ILE A 193 9.34 2.45 -21.75
C ILE A 193 10.10 1.14 -21.56
N GLY A 194 9.74 0.08 -22.29
CA GLY A 194 10.52 -1.16 -22.36
C GLY A 194 10.47 -1.71 -23.76
N SER A 195 9.90 -2.90 -23.99
CA SER A 195 9.90 -3.44 -25.35
C SER A 195 8.73 -2.91 -26.17
N ILE A 196 8.91 -2.83 -27.48
CA ILE A 196 7.86 -2.48 -28.45
C ILE A 196 6.66 -3.45 -28.41
N HIS A 197 6.83 -4.63 -27.79
CA HIS A 197 5.81 -5.66 -27.71
C HIS A 197 4.94 -5.56 -26.44
N ASP A 198 5.43 -4.90 -25.39
CA ASP A 198 4.78 -4.88 -24.08
C ASP A 198 4.48 -3.47 -23.55
N THR A 199 4.72 -2.45 -24.36
CA THR A 199 4.60 -1.05 -23.96
C THR A 199 3.56 -0.34 -24.80
N LEU A 200 2.55 0.24 -24.14
CA LEU A 200 1.53 1.12 -24.71
C LEU A 200 1.55 2.48 -23.99
N PRO A 201 1.00 3.54 -24.61
CA PRO A 201 0.73 4.80 -23.92
C PRO A 201 -0.17 4.59 -22.72
N ASN A 202 -0.01 5.42 -21.69
CA ASN A 202 -0.82 5.33 -20.48
C ASN A 202 -2.24 5.82 -20.74
N ALA A 203 -3.24 4.96 -20.55
CA ALA A 203 -4.64 5.27 -20.79
C ALA A 203 -5.15 6.46 -19.95
N LEU A 204 -4.59 6.69 -18.76
CA LEU A 204 -4.92 7.83 -17.89
C LEU A 204 -4.53 9.19 -18.50
N LEU A 205 -3.68 9.19 -19.52
CA LEU A 205 -3.26 10.39 -20.25
C LEU A 205 -4.05 10.59 -21.55
N CYS A 206 -5.02 9.72 -21.87
CA CYS A 206 -5.79 9.82 -23.10
C CYS A 206 -6.72 11.05 -23.08
N ILE A 207 -6.75 11.78 -24.21
CA ILE A 207 -7.65 12.91 -24.45
C ILE A 207 -8.85 12.38 -25.24
N SER A 208 -10.00 12.22 -24.58
CA SER A 208 -11.23 11.78 -25.25
C SER A 208 -11.76 12.87 -26.18
N ASN A 209 -11.61 12.70 -27.49
CA ASN A 209 -12.31 13.50 -28.49
C ASN A 209 -13.54 12.75 -29.00
N SER A 210 -14.69 13.43 -29.03
CA SER A 210 -16.01 12.92 -29.45
C SER A 210 -16.14 12.54 -30.94
N SER A 211 -15.02 12.45 -31.67
CA SER A 211 -14.96 12.17 -33.10
C SER A 211 -13.81 11.20 -33.36
N GLY A 212 -14.12 10.02 -33.90
CA GLY A 212 -13.24 8.85 -34.00
C GLY A 212 -11.98 9.00 -34.87
N SER A 213 -11.06 9.89 -34.49
CA SER A 213 -9.72 10.03 -35.06
C SER A 213 -8.66 9.99 -33.96
N LYS A 214 -7.63 9.14 -34.16
CA LYS A 214 -6.37 8.97 -33.41
C LYS A 214 -6.38 9.46 -31.96
N GLU A 215 -6.35 8.52 -31.02
CA GLU A 215 -6.14 8.77 -29.59
C GLU A 215 -4.93 9.69 -29.39
N LYS A 216 -5.17 10.87 -28.82
CA LYS A 216 -4.13 11.86 -28.51
C LYS A 216 -3.85 11.77 -27.01
N PHE A 217 -2.58 11.71 -26.64
CA PHE A 217 -2.19 11.57 -25.24
C PHE A 217 -1.54 12.86 -24.73
N ARG A 218 -1.72 13.12 -23.44
CA ARG A 218 -0.97 14.15 -22.69
C ARG A 218 0.45 13.64 -22.40
N PRO A 219 1.46 14.53 -22.29
CA PRO A 219 2.80 14.15 -21.88
C PRO A 219 2.86 13.41 -20.54
N ALA A 220 3.86 12.55 -20.38
CA ALA A 220 4.05 11.67 -19.22
C ALA A 220 4.13 12.42 -17.88
N TYR A 221 4.77 13.60 -17.85
CA TYR A 221 4.86 14.43 -16.64
C TYR A 221 3.50 14.99 -16.16
N LEU A 222 2.41 14.79 -16.90
CA LEU A 222 1.05 15.16 -16.49
C LEU A 222 0.28 13.98 -15.86
N LEU A 223 0.92 12.84 -15.64
CA LEU A 223 0.34 11.73 -14.88
C LEU A 223 0.18 12.15 -13.42
N SER A 224 -1.05 12.12 -12.91
CA SER A 224 -1.37 12.54 -11.54
C SER A 224 -0.84 11.56 -10.49
N ASP A 225 -1.09 10.26 -10.68
CA ASP A 225 -0.63 9.21 -9.77
C ASP A 225 0.57 8.45 -10.35
N GLY A 226 1.74 8.65 -9.74
CA GLY A 226 2.98 7.95 -10.11
C GLY A 226 2.91 6.42 -9.95
N ARG A 227 2.02 5.88 -9.10
CA ARG A 227 1.83 4.42 -8.95
C ARG A 227 1.28 3.80 -10.24
N SER A 228 0.56 4.59 -11.04
CA SER A 228 0.04 4.20 -12.35
C SER A 228 1.07 4.33 -13.48
N GLU A 229 2.34 4.65 -13.19
CA GLU A 229 3.40 4.79 -14.18
C GLU A 229 3.51 3.58 -15.12
N ARG A 230 3.31 2.36 -14.59
CA ARG A 230 3.43 1.11 -15.36
C ARG A 230 2.08 0.61 -15.90
N ALA A 231 1.01 1.39 -15.83
CA ALA A 231 -0.31 1.00 -16.32
C ALA A 231 -0.34 0.71 -17.84
N GLY A 232 0.56 1.35 -18.61
CA GLY A 232 0.75 1.08 -20.05
C GLY A 232 1.52 -0.20 -20.36
N ARG A 233 1.88 -1.03 -19.37
CA ARG A 233 2.56 -2.31 -19.60
C ARG A 233 1.57 -3.44 -19.79
N ALA A 234 1.70 -4.18 -20.90
CA ALA A 234 0.97 -5.42 -21.06
C ALA A 234 1.37 -6.39 -19.93
N LYS A 235 0.39 -6.89 -19.17
CA LYS A 235 0.64 -7.97 -18.21
C LYS A 235 1.16 -9.16 -19.00
N ARG A 236 2.41 -9.59 -18.77
CA ARG A 236 2.84 -10.92 -19.19
C ARG A 236 1.88 -11.90 -18.50
N PHE A 237 1.02 -12.55 -19.27
CA PHE A 237 0.27 -13.70 -18.77
C PHE A 237 1.27 -14.78 -18.44
N SER A 238 1.72 -14.82 -17.18
CA SER A 238 2.17 -16.08 -16.59
C SER A 238 0.98 -17.04 -16.67
N PRO A 239 1.13 -18.27 -17.16
CA PRO A 239 0.03 -19.22 -17.16
C PRO A 239 -0.32 -19.53 -15.71
N SER A 240 -1.35 -18.85 -15.20
CA SER A 240 -1.97 -19.20 -13.94
C SER A 240 -2.49 -20.62 -14.08
N VAL A 241 -2.04 -21.48 -13.18
CA VAL A 241 -2.58 -22.83 -12.98
C VAL A 241 -4.10 -22.75 -13.04
N LEU A 242 -4.67 -23.39 -14.06
CA LEU A 242 -6.10 -23.55 -14.25
C LEU A 242 -6.65 -24.32 -13.04
N ASN A 243 -7.28 -23.60 -12.10
CA ASN A 243 -8.19 -24.24 -11.16
C ASN A 243 -9.39 -24.77 -11.97
N PRO A 244 -9.75 -26.06 -11.84
CA PRO A 244 -10.80 -26.64 -12.65
C PRO A 244 -12.15 -26.07 -12.22
N LYS A 245 -12.92 -25.63 -13.22
CA LYS A 245 -14.33 -25.30 -13.10
C LYS A 245 -15.07 -26.48 -12.46
N SER A 246 -15.61 -26.29 -11.25
CA SER A 246 -16.59 -27.21 -10.70
C SER A 246 -17.96 -26.91 -11.30
N ASN A 247 -18.38 -27.72 -12.26
CA ASN A 247 -19.79 -27.87 -12.60
C ASN A 247 -20.45 -28.78 -11.57
N GLY A 248 -21.56 -28.34 -10.98
CA GLY A 248 -22.41 -29.18 -10.14
C GLY A 248 -23.12 -28.37 -9.07
N MET A 249 -24.18 -27.66 -9.46
CA MET A 249 -25.04 -26.95 -8.52
C MET A 249 -25.80 -27.97 -7.68
N SER A 250 -25.37 -28.14 -6.43
CA SER A 250 -26.01 -29.01 -5.46
C SER A 250 -26.94 -28.17 -4.58
N ASN A 251 -28.13 -28.66 -4.25
CA ASN A 251 -29.12 -27.97 -3.40
C ASN A 251 -28.62 -27.67 -1.96
N THR A 252 -27.40 -28.07 -1.62
CA THR A 252 -26.67 -27.74 -0.40
C THR A 252 -25.99 -26.36 -0.44
N ASP A 253 -25.76 -25.78 -1.63
CA ASP A 253 -25.09 -24.47 -1.79
C ASP A 253 -26.02 -23.28 -1.52
N LEU A 254 -27.34 -23.49 -1.55
CA LEU A 254 -28.33 -22.45 -1.22
C LEU A 254 -28.49 -22.22 0.29
N GLN A 255 -27.99 -23.13 1.13
CA GLN A 255 -28.03 -23.00 2.60
C GLN A 255 -26.76 -22.37 3.21
N LYS A 256 -25.71 -22.18 2.40
CA LYS A 256 -24.52 -21.38 2.73
C LYS A 256 -24.63 -20.01 2.04
N GLN A 257 -25.60 -19.19 2.42
CA GLN A 257 -25.38 -17.74 2.38
C GLN A 257 -24.36 -17.44 3.48
N SER A 258 -23.07 -17.55 3.12
CA SER A 258 -21.91 -17.57 4.01
C SER A 258 -21.95 -16.39 4.98
N MET A 259 -21.96 -16.67 6.28
CA MET A 259 -21.70 -15.64 7.30
C MET A 259 -20.29 -15.09 7.05
N LEU A 260 -20.21 -13.88 6.52
CA LEU A 260 -18.94 -13.17 6.39
C LEU A 260 -18.44 -12.80 7.78
N THR A 261 -17.17 -13.10 8.04
CA THR A 261 -16.52 -12.82 9.31
C THR A 261 -15.60 -11.61 9.21
N ALA A 262 -15.57 -10.85 10.30
CA ALA A 262 -14.66 -9.75 10.47
C ALA A 262 -13.93 -9.86 11.82
N SER A 263 -12.67 -9.43 11.81
CA SER A 263 -11.85 -9.26 12.99
C SER A 263 -11.66 -7.80 13.34
N VAL A 264 -11.58 -7.48 14.63
CA VAL A 264 -11.30 -6.13 15.12
C VAL A 264 -10.06 -6.13 16.00
N ILE A 265 -9.00 -5.47 15.55
CA ILE A 265 -7.71 -5.36 16.25
C ILE A 265 -7.56 -3.94 16.79
N ALA A 266 -7.35 -3.82 18.10
CA ALA A 266 -6.98 -2.58 18.76
C ALA A 266 -5.47 -2.55 19.01
N VAL A 267 -4.79 -1.49 18.61
CA VAL A 267 -3.35 -1.30 18.86
C VAL A 267 -3.16 -0.17 19.85
N GLY A 268 -2.66 -0.48 21.04
CA GLY A 268 -2.47 0.53 22.10
C GLY A 268 -2.10 -0.09 23.44
N ASP A 269 -0.93 0.27 23.94
CA ASP A 269 -0.43 -0.18 25.24
C ASP A 269 -1.33 0.32 26.39
N GLU A 270 -1.88 1.52 26.26
CA GLU A 270 -2.82 2.12 27.22
C GLU A 270 -4.16 1.38 27.31
N ILE A 271 -4.63 0.83 26.18
CA ILE A 271 -5.82 -0.03 26.14
C ILE A 271 -5.48 -1.37 26.78
N LEU A 272 -4.33 -1.95 26.41
CA LEU A 272 -3.88 -3.24 26.91
C LEU A 272 -3.64 -3.24 28.43
N PHE A 273 -3.06 -2.16 28.96
CA PHE A 273 -2.81 -1.99 30.40
C PHE A 273 -4.06 -1.58 31.18
N GLY A 274 -5.17 -1.28 30.49
CA GLY A 274 -6.42 -0.85 31.10
C GLY A 274 -6.35 0.55 31.72
N THR A 275 -5.37 1.37 31.35
CA THR A 275 -5.32 2.79 31.76
C THR A 275 -6.35 3.62 31.01
N VAL A 276 -6.72 3.19 29.79
CA VAL A 276 -7.78 3.79 28.97
C VAL A 276 -8.85 2.74 28.66
N LYS A 277 -10.13 3.13 28.79
CA LYS A 277 -11.26 2.29 28.42
C LYS A 277 -11.44 2.31 26.90
N ASP A 278 -11.40 1.14 26.26
CA ASP A 278 -11.72 1.01 24.84
C ASP A 278 -13.21 1.29 24.58
N GLN A 279 -13.49 2.46 24.00
CA GLN A 279 -14.82 2.83 23.51
C GLN A 279 -14.95 2.58 22.00
N LEU A 280 -13.85 2.66 21.26
CA LEU A 280 -13.82 2.56 19.80
C LEU A 280 -14.16 1.14 19.35
N GLY A 281 -13.51 0.13 19.93
CA GLY A 281 -13.76 -1.27 19.59
C GLY A 281 -15.18 -1.72 19.90
N LEU A 282 -15.82 -1.18 20.95
CA LEU A 282 -17.24 -1.44 21.20
C LEU A 282 -18.14 -0.83 20.12
N SER A 283 -17.90 0.43 19.75
CA SER A 283 -18.68 1.11 18.71
C SER A 283 -18.49 0.45 17.34
N LEU A 284 -17.24 0.15 16.97
CA LEU A 284 -16.88 -0.50 15.72
C LEU A 284 -17.52 -1.88 15.57
N ARG A 285 -17.51 -2.72 16.61
CA ARG A 285 -18.18 -4.03 16.57
C ARG A 285 -19.69 -3.90 16.34
N ARG A 286 -20.36 -2.91 16.96
CA ARG A 286 -21.79 -2.65 16.72
C ARG A 286 -22.04 -2.22 15.29
N LYS A 287 -21.18 -1.38 14.73
CA LYS A 287 -21.25 -0.90 13.35
C LYS A 287 -21.04 -2.03 12.34
N VAL A 288 -20.02 -2.87 12.51
CA VAL A 288 -19.78 -4.04 11.67
C VAL A 288 -20.95 -5.03 11.75
N HIS A 289 -21.49 -5.28 12.94
CA HIS A 289 -22.67 -6.12 13.11
C HIS A 289 -23.93 -5.52 12.44
N SER A 290 -24.05 -4.19 12.42
CA SER A 290 -25.18 -3.50 11.78
C SER A 290 -25.22 -3.65 10.26
N ILE A 291 -24.08 -3.92 9.62
CA ILE A 291 -24.00 -4.23 8.18
C ILE A 291 -24.06 -5.74 7.89
N GLY A 292 -24.44 -6.53 8.91
CA GLY A 292 -24.69 -7.95 8.77
C GLY A 292 -23.45 -8.85 8.78
N TRP A 293 -22.30 -8.36 9.22
CA TRP A 293 -21.07 -9.15 9.38
C TRP A 293 -20.97 -9.73 10.78
N SER A 294 -20.44 -10.95 10.88
CA SER A 294 -20.19 -11.61 12.16
C SER A 294 -18.80 -11.24 12.67
N ILE A 295 -18.69 -10.81 13.93
CA ILE A 295 -17.37 -10.63 14.54
C ILE A 295 -16.87 -11.98 15.03
N SER A 296 -15.84 -12.52 14.38
CA SER A 296 -15.20 -13.79 14.76
C SER A 296 -14.19 -13.59 15.89
N HIS A 297 -13.48 -12.48 15.88
CA HIS A 297 -12.43 -12.19 16.83
C HIS A 297 -12.29 -10.70 17.15
N THR A 298 -11.86 -10.42 18.38
CA THR A 298 -11.37 -9.10 18.76
C THR A 298 -10.16 -9.26 19.66
N SER A 299 -9.14 -8.47 19.40
CA SER A 299 -7.87 -8.49 20.12
C SER A 299 -7.39 -7.09 20.43
N ILE A 300 -6.63 -6.97 21.50
CA ILE A 300 -5.87 -5.77 21.84
C ILE A 300 -4.40 -6.20 21.84
N VAL A 301 -3.58 -5.54 21.04
CA VAL A 301 -2.16 -5.85 20.88
C VAL A 301 -1.30 -4.69 21.35
N ARG A 302 -0.04 -4.99 21.68
CA ARG A 302 0.97 -3.99 22.02
C ARG A 302 1.24 -3.07 20.83
N ASN A 303 1.61 -1.83 21.12
CA ASN A 303 1.99 -0.86 20.09
C ASN A 303 3.44 -1.09 19.63
N ASP A 304 3.71 -2.27 19.07
CA ASP A 304 4.99 -2.66 18.47
C ASP A 304 4.77 -3.46 17.18
N MET A 305 5.75 -3.42 16.28
CA MET A 305 5.60 -3.97 14.93
C MET A 305 5.41 -5.48 14.92
N ASP A 306 5.98 -6.21 15.87
CA ASP A 306 5.97 -7.67 15.87
C ASP A 306 4.61 -8.18 16.34
N SER A 307 4.09 -7.60 17.41
CA SER A 307 2.76 -7.89 17.95
C SER A 307 1.65 -7.60 16.94
N VAL A 308 1.73 -6.45 16.25
CA VAL A 308 0.77 -6.10 15.19
C VAL A 308 0.89 -7.07 14.02
N ALA A 309 2.11 -7.37 13.57
CA ALA A 309 2.31 -8.25 12.42
C ALA A 309 1.78 -9.67 12.65
N GLU A 310 2.03 -10.24 13.82
CA GLU A 310 1.57 -11.59 14.18
C GLU A 310 0.04 -11.67 14.17
N GLU A 311 -0.64 -10.71 14.79
CA GLU A 311 -2.09 -10.70 14.87
C GLU A 311 -2.72 -10.42 13.48
N VAL A 312 -2.18 -9.48 12.71
CA VAL A 312 -2.66 -9.21 11.34
C VAL A 312 -2.49 -10.44 10.45
N GLU A 313 -1.35 -11.14 10.51
CA GLU A 313 -1.10 -12.36 9.75
C GLU A 313 -2.12 -13.47 10.05
N LEU A 314 -2.44 -13.64 11.34
CA LEU A 314 -3.40 -14.63 11.80
C LEU A 314 -4.82 -14.30 11.36
N ARG A 315 -5.23 -13.03 11.49
CA ARG A 315 -6.61 -12.59 11.18
C ARG A 315 -6.87 -12.47 9.70
N ARG A 316 -5.92 -11.94 8.92
CA ARG A 316 -6.09 -11.79 7.46
C ARG A 316 -6.32 -13.12 6.74
N SER A 317 -5.86 -14.23 7.33
CA SER A 317 -5.97 -15.58 6.78
C SER A 317 -7.23 -16.31 7.22
N SER A 318 -7.85 -15.89 8.33
CA SER A 318 -9.02 -16.55 8.92
C SER A 318 -10.33 -15.82 8.68
N ASP A 319 -10.29 -14.53 8.37
CA ASP A 319 -11.47 -13.68 8.20
C ASP A 319 -11.49 -12.96 6.86
N GLU A 320 -12.70 -12.69 6.34
CA GLU A 320 -12.85 -11.96 5.09
C GLU A 320 -12.45 -10.48 5.23
N MET A 321 -12.60 -9.87 6.40
CA MET A 321 -12.15 -8.50 6.67
C MET A 321 -11.50 -8.34 8.04
N VAL A 322 -10.50 -7.46 8.11
CA VAL A 322 -9.85 -7.06 9.36
C VAL A 322 -9.96 -5.55 9.50
N PHE A 323 -10.53 -5.08 10.60
CA PHE A 323 -10.54 -3.68 10.96
C PHE A 323 -9.53 -3.46 12.07
N ILE A 324 -8.60 -2.54 11.85
CA ILE A 324 -7.55 -2.20 12.81
C ILE A 324 -7.59 -0.72 13.13
N TYR A 325 -7.40 -0.36 14.39
CA TYR A 325 -7.36 1.03 14.84
C TYR A 325 -6.32 1.22 15.96
N GLY A 326 -5.87 2.46 16.12
CA GLY A 326 -4.77 2.80 17.04
C GLY A 326 -3.39 2.55 16.43
N GLY A 327 -2.35 3.10 17.07
CA GLY A 327 -0.95 2.97 16.62
C GLY A 327 -0.65 3.56 15.24
N VAL A 328 -1.41 4.58 14.81
CA VAL A 328 -1.22 5.32 13.55
C VAL A 328 -1.03 6.80 13.85
N GLY A 329 0.13 7.34 13.52
CA GLY A 329 0.50 8.71 13.82
C GLY A 329 1.97 9.01 13.52
N PRO A 330 2.46 10.20 13.88
CA PRO A 330 3.86 10.61 13.69
C PRO A 330 4.80 10.12 14.81
N LEU A 331 4.29 9.43 15.83
CA LEU A 331 5.11 9.06 16.97
C LEU A 331 5.97 7.86 16.62
N PHE A 332 7.18 7.80 17.17
CA PHE A 332 8.08 6.66 16.98
C PHE A 332 7.47 5.32 17.44
N SER A 333 6.45 5.37 18.29
CA SER A 333 5.72 4.20 18.80
C SER A 333 4.62 3.74 17.86
N ASP A 334 4.22 4.52 16.86
CA ASP A 334 3.12 4.17 15.96
C ASP A 334 3.53 3.02 15.02
N ALA A 335 3.12 1.81 15.41
CA ALA A 335 3.61 0.58 14.79
C ALA A 335 2.63 -0.06 13.79
N THR A 336 1.41 0.46 13.65
CA THR A 336 0.34 -0.25 12.92
C THR A 336 0.66 -0.46 11.45
N LEU A 337 1.06 0.58 10.72
CA LEU A 337 1.39 0.46 9.30
C LEU A 337 2.65 -0.40 9.06
N GLY A 338 3.65 -0.30 9.95
CA GLY A 338 4.84 -1.15 9.91
C GLY A 338 4.53 -2.62 10.17
N GLY A 339 3.67 -2.90 11.14
CA GLY A 339 3.19 -4.25 11.45
C GLY A 339 2.38 -4.85 10.29
N ILE A 340 1.50 -4.07 9.66
CA ILE A 340 0.79 -4.49 8.45
C ILE A 340 1.77 -4.80 7.32
N ALA A 341 2.72 -3.89 7.04
CA ALA A 341 3.73 -4.12 6.01
C ALA A 341 4.50 -5.44 6.25
N LYS A 342 4.91 -5.67 7.50
CA LYS A 342 5.60 -6.89 7.92
C LYS A 342 4.72 -8.14 7.74
N ALA A 343 3.45 -8.11 8.12
CA ALA A 343 2.51 -9.24 7.93
C ALA A 343 2.36 -9.61 6.45
N PHE A 344 2.34 -8.62 5.55
CA PHE A 344 2.26 -8.86 4.11
C PHE A 344 3.62 -9.10 3.44
N GLY A 345 4.73 -9.09 4.18
CA GLY A 345 6.06 -9.27 3.64
C GLY A 345 6.49 -8.16 2.68
N VAL A 346 5.93 -6.96 2.82
CA VAL A 346 6.28 -5.77 2.05
C VAL A 346 7.03 -4.78 2.95
N ARG A 347 7.78 -3.86 2.34
CA ARG A 347 8.39 -2.76 3.08
C ARG A 347 7.44 -1.57 3.14
N LEU A 348 7.72 -0.67 4.07
CA LEU A 348 7.16 0.67 4.05
C LEU A 348 7.87 1.52 3.00
N ALA A 349 7.09 2.31 2.25
CA ALA A 349 7.61 3.29 1.29
C ALA A 349 6.82 4.60 1.42
N PRO A 350 7.46 5.75 1.18
CA PRO A 350 6.73 7.02 1.11
C PRO A 350 5.66 6.99 0.00
N ASP A 351 4.42 7.26 0.37
CA ASP A 351 3.30 7.45 -0.55
C ASP A 351 3.06 8.95 -0.79
N GLU A 352 3.24 9.38 -2.04
CA GLU A 352 3.20 10.79 -2.40
C GLU A 352 1.83 11.41 -2.28
N GLU A 353 0.79 10.64 -2.62
CA GLU A 353 -0.59 11.10 -2.54
C GLU A 353 -0.97 11.31 -1.09
N PHE A 354 -0.69 10.33 -0.24
CA PHE A 354 -0.94 10.44 1.19
C PHE A 354 -0.16 11.60 1.83
N GLU A 355 1.10 11.80 1.42
CA GLU A 355 1.90 12.94 1.87
C GLU A 355 1.23 14.29 1.54
N GLU A 356 0.60 14.42 0.37
CA GLU A 356 -0.11 15.64 -0.02
C GLU A 356 -1.35 15.89 0.84
N TYR A 357 -2.13 14.85 1.15
CA TYR A 357 -3.24 14.95 2.09
C TYR A 357 -2.77 15.32 3.50
N LEU A 358 -1.61 14.83 3.94
CA LEU A 358 -1.04 15.13 5.25
C LEU A 358 -0.55 16.59 5.39
N ARG A 359 -0.25 17.29 4.29
CA ARG A 359 0.17 18.72 4.34
C ARG A 359 -0.92 19.64 4.85
N HIS A 360 -2.19 19.34 4.56
CA HIS A 360 -3.33 20.16 4.99
C HIS A 360 -3.55 20.16 6.51
N PRO A 361 -3.63 19.00 7.20
CA PRO A 361 -3.86 18.94 8.64
C PRO A 361 -2.60 19.16 9.49
N ILE A 362 -1.40 18.82 9.00
CA ILE A 362 -0.15 18.91 9.78
C ILE A 362 0.61 20.21 9.49
N GLY A 363 0.26 20.93 8.41
CA GLY A 363 0.91 22.17 7.98
C GLY A 363 2.29 21.94 7.35
N GLU A 364 2.98 23.03 6.98
CA GLU A 364 4.35 22.99 6.42
C GLU A 364 5.43 22.61 7.46
N GLN A 365 5.05 22.34 8.72
CA GLN A 365 5.95 22.09 9.83
C GLN A 365 6.44 20.64 9.95
N CYS A 366 6.37 19.84 8.87
CA CYS A 366 7.12 18.57 8.81
C CYS A 366 8.63 18.88 8.86
N THR A 367 9.17 19.02 10.06
CA THR A 367 10.59 19.24 10.32
C THR A 367 11.30 17.89 10.25
N GLY A 368 11.60 17.47 9.02
CA GLY A 368 12.37 16.27 8.72
C GLY A 368 12.38 15.99 7.22
N ASP A 369 13.48 15.40 6.71
CA ASP A 369 13.64 15.06 5.29
C ASP A 369 12.70 13.90 4.84
N ARG A 370 11.94 13.31 5.76
CA ARG A 370 10.98 12.22 5.53
C ARG A 370 9.74 12.45 6.40
N ASN A 371 8.56 12.51 5.78
CA ASN A 371 7.30 12.44 6.51
C ASN A 371 7.06 10.97 6.88
N GLU A 372 7.39 10.56 8.11
CA GLU A 372 7.21 9.17 8.55
C GLU A 372 5.75 8.73 8.50
N MET A 373 4.80 9.66 8.67
CA MET A 373 3.37 9.39 8.50
C MET A 373 2.98 9.09 7.05
N ALA A 374 3.78 9.52 6.07
CA ALA A 374 3.53 9.22 4.67
C ALA A 374 4.03 7.83 4.27
N GLN A 375 4.62 7.05 5.19
CA GLN A 375 5.09 5.71 4.87
C GLN A 375 3.95 4.69 4.92
N LEU A 376 3.62 4.11 3.76
CA LEU A 376 2.58 3.11 3.61
C LEU A 376 3.16 1.76 3.14
N PRO A 377 2.49 0.63 3.42
CA PRO A 377 2.87 -0.68 2.87
C PRO A 377 2.91 -0.66 1.34
N GLU A 378 4.10 -0.88 0.77
CA GLU A 378 4.34 -0.71 -0.67
C GLU A 378 3.58 -1.75 -1.50
N GLY A 379 2.94 -1.30 -2.59
CA GLY A 379 2.34 -2.17 -3.60
C GLY A 379 1.01 -2.82 -3.22
N ILE A 380 0.58 -2.69 -1.96
CA ILE A 380 -0.68 -3.28 -1.45
C ILE A 380 -1.67 -2.24 -0.91
N THR A 381 -1.23 -1.00 -0.77
CA THR A 381 -2.04 0.07 -0.19
C THR A 381 -2.94 0.72 -1.23
N GLU A 382 -4.21 0.78 -0.90
CA GLU A 382 -5.28 1.50 -1.58
C GLU A 382 -5.73 2.65 -0.68
N LEU A 383 -5.68 3.87 -1.20
CA LEU A 383 -6.20 5.05 -0.52
C LEU A 383 -7.65 5.28 -0.93
N LEU A 384 -8.53 5.31 0.06
CA LEU A 384 -9.96 5.45 -0.11
C LEU A 384 -10.35 6.91 0.14
N HIS A 385 -10.54 7.65 -0.94
CA HIS A 385 -10.81 9.08 -0.92
C HIS A 385 -12.27 9.39 -0.63
N HIS A 386 -12.50 10.38 0.24
CA HIS A 386 -13.83 10.88 0.51
C HIS A 386 -13.80 12.37 0.87
N GLU A 387 -14.70 13.16 0.30
CA GLU A 387 -14.71 14.64 0.45
C GLU A 387 -14.84 15.11 1.90
N LYS A 388 -15.47 14.30 2.75
CA LYS A 388 -15.67 14.60 4.19
C LYS A 388 -14.45 14.28 5.05
N LEU A 389 -13.45 13.58 4.51
CA LEU A 389 -12.26 13.17 5.26
C LEU A 389 -11.08 14.08 4.94
N SER A 390 -10.35 14.50 5.98
CA SER A 390 -9.12 15.28 5.85
C SER A 390 -7.96 14.45 5.29
N VAL A 391 -7.95 13.15 5.60
CA VAL A 391 -7.01 12.16 5.08
C VAL A 391 -7.80 10.94 4.58
N PRO A 392 -7.40 10.32 3.46
CA PRO A 392 -8.09 9.13 2.95
C PRO A 392 -7.97 7.96 3.93
N LEU A 393 -8.95 7.05 3.91
CA LEU A 393 -8.83 5.80 4.66
C LEU A 393 -7.79 4.91 3.97
N ILE A 394 -7.06 4.12 4.77
CA ILE A 394 -6.02 3.23 4.26
C ILE A 394 -6.58 1.82 4.24
N LYS A 395 -6.51 1.18 3.08
CA LYS A 395 -6.87 -0.23 2.89
C LYS A 395 -5.66 -0.99 2.36
N CYS A 396 -5.28 -2.07 3.03
CA CYS A 396 -4.23 -2.99 2.58
C CYS A 396 -4.86 -4.37 2.38
N HIS A 397 -5.16 -4.72 1.13
CA HIS A 397 -5.97 -5.91 0.81
C HIS A 397 -7.30 -5.96 1.60
N ASN A 398 -7.49 -6.95 2.49
CA ASN A 398 -8.68 -7.10 3.33
C ASN A 398 -8.55 -6.42 4.71
N VAL A 399 -7.51 -5.62 4.93
CA VAL A 399 -7.28 -4.88 6.17
C VAL A 399 -7.66 -3.40 5.97
N ILE A 400 -8.61 -2.91 6.77
CA ILE A 400 -8.97 -1.48 6.83
C ILE A 400 -8.38 -0.86 8.07
N VAL A 401 -7.59 0.19 7.88
CA VAL A 401 -6.96 0.96 8.95
C VAL A 401 -7.82 2.19 9.24
N LEU A 402 -8.32 2.27 10.48
CA LEU A 402 -9.09 3.39 10.99
C LEU A 402 -8.19 4.25 11.88
N THR A 403 -8.06 5.53 11.53
CA THR A 403 -7.18 6.49 12.22
C THR A 403 -7.91 7.29 13.30
N ALA A 404 -9.13 6.88 13.64
CA ALA A 404 -9.96 7.58 14.61
C ALA A 404 -9.38 7.52 16.03
N THR A 405 -9.32 8.69 16.68
CA THR A 405 -8.88 8.84 18.08
C THR A 405 -10.06 8.92 19.05
N ASN A 406 -11.26 9.17 18.54
CA ASN A 406 -12.49 9.31 19.32
C ASN A 406 -13.72 8.82 18.54
N ILE A 407 -14.86 8.71 19.23
CA ILE A 407 -16.10 8.17 18.65
C ILE A 407 -16.62 9.02 17.49
N MET A 408 -16.49 10.34 17.55
CA MET A 408 -16.98 11.21 16.47
C MET A 408 -16.18 11.00 15.19
N GLU A 409 -14.86 10.87 15.30
CA GLU A 409 -14.00 10.53 14.17
C GLU A 409 -14.29 9.14 13.63
N LEU A 410 -14.51 8.15 14.51
CA LEU A 410 -14.86 6.80 14.09
C LEU A 410 -16.21 6.76 13.36
N ASP A 411 -17.21 7.51 13.85
CA ASP A 411 -18.52 7.63 13.22
C ASP A 411 -18.39 8.22 11.82
N LEU A 412 -17.64 9.31 11.68
CA LEU A 412 -17.37 9.95 10.39
C LEU A 412 -16.64 9.01 9.42
N GLN A 413 -15.56 8.37 9.86
CA GLN A 413 -14.78 7.43 9.04
C GLN A 413 -15.63 6.24 8.60
N TRP A 414 -16.45 5.70 9.50
CA TRP A 414 -17.35 4.60 9.18
C TRP A 414 -18.41 4.99 8.15
N ASP A 415 -19.06 6.14 8.32
CA ASP A 415 -20.10 6.59 7.39
C ASP A 415 -19.52 6.81 5.98
N CYS A 416 -18.32 7.41 5.89
CA CYS A 416 -17.60 7.56 4.63
C CYS A 416 -17.25 6.21 4.01
N LEU A 417 -16.78 5.24 4.83
CA LEU A 417 -16.47 3.89 4.35
C LEU A 417 -17.70 3.21 3.76
N ILE A 418 -18.87 3.33 4.40
CA ILE A 418 -20.11 2.76 3.91
C ILE A 418 -20.58 3.45 2.62
N GLU A 419 -20.47 4.77 2.53
CA GLU A 419 -20.75 5.52 1.29
C GLU A 419 -19.88 5.01 0.13
N LEU A 420 -18.57 4.86 0.35
CA LEU A 420 -17.63 4.33 -0.63
C LEU A 420 -17.91 2.87 -1.01
N THR A 421 -18.31 2.06 -0.04
CA THR A 421 -18.65 0.65 -0.27
C THR A 421 -19.87 0.52 -1.19
N ARG A 422 -20.88 1.40 -1.05
CA ARG A 422 -22.06 1.41 -1.93
C ARG A 422 -21.73 1.77 -3.37
N THR A 423 -20.71 2.61 -3.60
CA THR A 423 -20.32 3.07 -4.94
C THR A 423 -19.25 2.21 -5.59
N GLY A 424 -18.36 1.61 -4.79
CA GLY A 424 -17.14 0.95 -5.27
C GLY A 424 -17.05 -0.56 -5.00
N ASP A 425 -18.08 -1.16 -4.40
CA ASP A 425 -18.15 -2.60 -4.07
C ASP A 425 -16.92 -3.08 -3.25
N LEU A 426 -16.52 -2.29 -2.25
CA LEU A 426 -15.33 -2.57 -1.41
C LEU A 426 -15.47 -3.88 -0.63
N PHE A 427 -16.67 -4.17 -0.13
CA PHE A 427 -17.07 -5.40 0.54
C PHE A 427 -18.60 -5.53 0.58
N PRO A 428 -19.17 -6.74 0.72
CA PRO A 428 -20.62 -6.92 0.70
C PRO A 428 -21.34 -6.21 1.85
N LEU A 429 -22.37 -5.42 1.54
CA LEU A 429 -23.33 -4.91 2.53
C LEU A 429 -24.47 -5.91 2.66
N LEU A 430 -24.53 -6.61 3.79
CA LEU A 430 -25.54 -7.65 4.06
C LEU A 430 -26.69 -7.09 4.88
N GLU A 431 -27.82 -7.80 4.87
CA GLU A 431 -28.92 -7.45 5.76
C GLU A 431 -28.48 -7.55 7.24
N PRO A 432 -28.85 -6.58 8.09
CA PRO A 432 -28.54 -6.61 9.51
C PRO A 432 -29.07 -7.87 10.18
N TYR A 433 -28.41 -8.33 11.24
CA TYR A 433 -28.98 -9.36 12.10
C TYR A 433 -30.22 -8.82 12.82
N LYS A 434 -31.26 -9.63 12.87
CA LYS A 434 -32.44 -9.38 13.70
C LYS A 434 -32.23 -10.10 15.04
N SER A 435 -32.51 -9.40 16.13
CA SER A 435 -32.40 -9.95 17.47
C SER A 435 -33.77 -10.02 18.16
N LYS A 436 -33.96 -11.06 18.97
CA LYS A 436 -35.10 -11.20 19.89
C LYS A 436 -34.59 -11.65 21.25
N HIS A 437 -35.11 -11.05 22.31
CA HIS A 437 -34.60 -11.26 23.66
C HIS A 437 -35.71 -11.66 24.62
N LEU A 438 -35.47 -12.75 25.37
CA LEU A 438 -36.35 -13.20 26.44
C LEU A 438 -35.64 -13.06 27.78
N THR A 439 -36.42 -12.83 28.83
CA THR A 439 -35.99 -12.94 30.22
C THR A 439 -36.72 -14.04 30.93
N THR A 440 -36.05 -14.67 31.88
CA THR A 440 -36.65 -15.73 32.71
C THR A 440 -36.01 -15.79 34.09
N LYS A 441 -36.81 -16.24 35.07
CA LYS A 441 -36.37 -16.50 36.45
C LYS A 441 -36.01 -17.96 36.69
N LEU A 442 -36.12 -18.81 35.67
CA LEU A 442 -35.71 -20.21 35.76
C LEU A 442 -34.19 -20.32 36.03
N SER A 443 -33.80 -21.44 36.64
CA SER A 443 -32.40 -21.77 36.87
C SER A 443 -31.72 -22.23 35.58
N ASP A 444 -30.39 -22.10 35.54
CA ASP A 444 -29.59 -22.51 34.38
C ASP A 444 -29.75 -24.01 34.08
N VAL A 445 -29.91 -24.84 35.14
CA VAL A 445 -30.09 -26.30 35.02
C VAL A 445 -31.43 -26.65 34.36
N GLU A 446 -32.49 -25.91 34.66
CA GLU A 446 -33.82 -26.15 34.10
C GLU A 446 -33.87 -25.81 32.59
N ILE A 447 -33.12 -24.80 32.18
CA ILE A 447 -33.17 -24.26 30.82
C ILE A 447 -32.14 -24.90 29.88
N ALA A 448 -30.97 -25.31 30.38
CA ALA A 448 -29.86 -25.80 29.56
C ALA A 448 -30.24 -26.94 28.60
N PRO A 449 -31.00 -27.99 29.00
CA PRO A 449 -31.36 -29.08 28.07
C PRO A 449 -32.24 -28.61 26.92
N SER A 450 -33.19 -27.72 27.21
CA SER A 450 -34.10 -27.16 26.21
C SER A 450 -33.37 -26.27 25.21
N LEU A 451 -32.41 -25.46 25.67
CA LEU A 451 -31.57 -24.62 24.80
C LEU A 451 -30.62 -25.45 23.95
N ALA A 452 -29.95 -26.44 24.53
CA ALA A 452 -29.04 -27.31 23.78
C ALA A 452 -29.76 -27.99 22.61
N LYS A 453 -30.99 -28.48 22.86
CA LYS A 453 -31.84 -29.03 21.80
C LYS A 453 -32.25 -27.97 20.77
N LEU A 454 -32.53 -26.75 21.22
CA LEU A 454 -32.95 -25.65 20.35
C LEU A 454 -31.82 -25.20 19.41
N CYS A 455 -30.57 -25.16 19.88
CA CYS A 455 -29.41 -24.86 19.03
C CYS A 455 -29.24 -25.89 17.89
N LEU A 456 -29.62 -27.14 18.12
CA LEU A 456 -29.63 -28.19 17.08
C LEU A 456 -30.83 -28.05 16.12
N GLU A 457 -31.98 -27.62 16.62
CA GLU A 457 -33.20 -27.39 15.83
C GLU A 457 -33.08 -26.15 14.92
N PHE A 458 -32.32 -25.14 15.35
CA PHE A 458 -32.13 -23.85 14.65
C PHE A 458 -30.65 -23.51 14.47
N PRO A 459 -29.89 -24.26 13.63
CA PRO A 459 -28.46 -24.04 13.44
C PRO A 459 -28.13 -22.71 12.75
N ASP A 460 -29.12 -22.07 12.12
CA ASP A 460 -29.03 -20.77 11.47
C ASP A 460 -29.22 -19.58 12.42
N ILE A 461 -29.53 -19.83 13.70
CA ILE A 461 -29.73 -18.80 14.74
C ILE A 461 -28.66 -18.95 15.81
N HIS A 462 -27.96 -17.85 16.11
CA HIS A 462 -27.10 -17.77 17.26
C HIS A 462 -27.95 -17.58 18.54
N ILE A 463 -27.93 -18.57 19.42
CA ILE A 463 -28.66 -18.56 20.70
C ILE A 463 -27.66 -18.37 21.84
N GLY A 464 -27.65 -17.19 22.43
CA GLY A 464 -26.77 -16.81 23.55
C GLY A 464 -27.54 -16.66 24.86
N CYS A 465 -26.92 -16.95 25.99
CA CYS A 465 -27.51 -16.76 27.32
C CYS A 465 -26.53 -16.05 28.25
N TYR A 466 -27.00 -15.03 28.96
CA TYR A 466 -26.19 -14.32 29.95
C TYR A 466 -27.06 -13.76 31.08
N ARG A 467 -26.42 -13.41 32.20
CA ARG A 467 -27.05 -12.68 33.32
C ARG A 467 -26.23 -11.42 33.59
N GLU A 468 -26.90 -10.33 33.93
CA GLU A 468 -26.21 -9.11 34.41
C GLU A 468 -25.65 -9.29 35.83
N SER A 469 -26.28 -10.13 36.65
CA SER A 469 -25.85 -10.48 38.00
C SER A 469 -26.23 -11.91 38.33
N ARG A 470 -25.49 -12.56 39.24
CA ARG A 470 -25.74 -13.97 39.64
C ARG A 470 -27.17 -14.21 40.15
N SER A 471 -27.79 -13.21 40.77
CA SER A 471 -29.16 -13.25 41.29
C SER A 471 -30.20 -12.67 40.34
N GLY A 472 -29.79 -12.11 39.20
CA GLY A 472 -30.67 -11.51 38.19
C GLY A 472 -31.29 -12.55 37.25
N PRO A 473 -32.30 -12.19 36.46
CA PRO A 473 -32.90 -13.08 35.48
C PRO A 473 -31.91 -13.47 34.37
N ILE A 474 -32.09 -14.65 33.77
CA ILE A 474 -31.37 -15.03 32.54
C ILE A 474 -31.95 -14.23 31.39
N ILE A 475 -31.07 -13.62 30.59
CA ILE A 475 -31.38 -13.04 29.29
C ILE A 475 -30.97 -14.05 28.22
N ILE A 476 -31.93 -14.46 27.39
CA ILE A 476 -31.73 -15.35 26.26
C ILE A 476 -31.84 -14.50 25.00
N SER A 477 -30.82 -14.53 24.16
CA SER A 477 -30.71 -13.76 22.92
C SER A 477 -30.76 -14.70 21.73
N PHE A 478 -31.70 -14.46 20.82
CA PHE A 478 -31.82 -15.13 19.53
C PHE A 478 -31.39 -14.15 18.46
N GLN A 479 -30.35 -14.46 17.70
CA GLN A 479 -29.81 -13.61 16.64
C GLN A 479 -29.72 -14.39 15.33
N GLY A 480 -30.37 -13.87 14.30
CA GLY A 480 -30.43 -14.52 12.99
C GLY A 480 -30.81 -13.51 11.89
N LYS A 481 -30.65 -13.90 10.63
CA LYS A 481 -30.99 -13.04 9.48
C LYS A 481 -32.51 -12.97 9.23
N ASN A 482 -33.25 -14.02 9.61
CA ASN A 482 -34.68 -14.13 9.38
C ASN A 482 -35.49 -13.94 10.68
N GLU A 483 -36.39 -12.96 10.68
CA GLU A 483 -37.23 -12.60 11.82
C GLU A 483 -38.23 -13.69 12.20
N GLU A 484 -38.89 -14.28 11.20
CA GLU A 484 -39.87 -15.35 11.41
C GLU A 484 -39.18 -16.57 12.02
N ARG A 485 -37.94 -16.85 11.59
CA ARG A 485 -37.13 -17.93 12.17
C ARG A 485 -36.81 -17.68 13.64
N ASN A 486 -36.41 -16.44 13.99
CA ASN A 486 -36.18 -16.04 15.37
C ASN A 486 -37.46 -16.16 16.22
N GLN A 487 -38.61 -15.77 15.66
CA GLN A 487 -39.91 -15.91 16.32
C GLN A 487 -40.25 -17.39 16.56
N LEU A 488 -40.07 -18.25 15.56
CA LEU A 488 -40.30 -19.70 15.70
C LEU A 488 -39.41 -20.32 16.77
N ALA A 489 -38.12 -19.97 16.83
CA ALA A 489 -37.21 -20.45 17.87
C ALA A 489 -37.63 -19.99 19.27
N THR A 490 -38.04 -18.72 19.40
CA THR A 490 -38.54 -18.14 20.65
C THR A 490 -39.81 -18.86 21.14
N GLU A 491 -40.76 -19.12 20.23
CA GLU A 491 -41.99 -19.84 20.54
C GLU A 491 -41.74 -21.31 20.89
N ALA A 492 -40.82 -21.96 20.16
CA ALA A 492 -40.42 -23.34 20.42
C ALA A 492 -39.78 -23.50 21.80
N LEU A 493 -39.00 -22.50 22.26
CA LEU A 493 -38.51 -22.47 23.64
C LEU A 493 -39.66 -22.28 24.62
N SER A 494 -40.50 -21.27 24.40
CA SER A 494 -41.56 -20.89 25.34
C SER A 494 -42.59 -22.00 25.55
N LYS A 495 -42.92 -22.77 24.51
CA LYS A 495 -43.84 -23.93 24.56
C LYS A 495 -43.34 -25.09 25.44
N LYS A 496 -42.04 -25.18 25.71
CA LYS A 496 -41.43 -26.24 26.54
C LYS A 496 -41.60 -25.97 28.05
N PHE A 497 -42.09 -24.80 28.44
CA PHE A 497 -42.23 -24.39 29.85
C PHE A 497 -43.64 -23.86 30.14
N GLN A 498 -43.94 -23.66 31.44
CA GLN A 498 -45.23 -23.13 31.89
C GLN A 498 -45.49 -21.72 31.31
N PRO A 499 -46.75 -21.36 31.00
CA PRO A 499 -47.10 -20.01 30.56
C PRO A 499 -46.57 -18.94 31.52
N GLY A 500 -45.92 -17.90 30.99
CA GLY A 500 -45.32 -16.83 31.79
C GLY A 500 -43.92 -17.11 32.33
N ALA A 501 -43.31 -18.26 32.01
CA ALA A 501 -41.92 -18.55 32.36
C ALA A 501 -40.90 -17.63 31.66
N PHE A 502 -41.30 -17.02 30.54
CA PHE A 502 -40.50 -16.07 29.77
C PHE A 502 -41.24 -14.74 29.59
N SER A 503 -40.49 -13.65 29.54
CA SER A 503 -40.99 -12.31 29.21
C SER A 503 -40.09 -11.68 28.16
N GLU A 504 -40.67 -11.21 27.07
CA GLU A 504 -39.93 -10.53 26.01
C GLU A 504 -39.43 -9.17 26.48
N ILE A 505 -38.18 -8.84 26.14
CA ILE A 505 -37.58 -7.54 26.46
C ILE A 505 -37.05 -6.86 25.20
N ASN A 506 -37.24 -5.55 25.12
CA ASN A 506 -36.64 -4.72 24.09
C ASN A 506 -35.38 -4.07 24.65
N LEU A 507 -34.22 -4.63 24.32
CA LEU A 507 -32.91 -4.06 24.69
C LEU A 507 -32.56 -2.78 23.90
N HIS A 508 -33.41 -2.35 22.96
CA HIS A 508 -33.21 -1.17 22.13
C HIS A 508 -33.87 0.13 22.66
N SER A 509 -34.47 0.14 23.86
CA SER A 509 -35.00 1.39 24.43
C SER A 509 -33.87 2.24 25.05
N PRO A 510 -33.80 3.56 24.76
CA PRO A 510 -32.75 4.44 25.29
C PRO A 510 -32.70 4.53 26.82
N GLU A 511 -33.81 4.20 27.49
CA GLU A 511 -33.93 4.23 28.95
C GLU A 511 -33.21 3.08 29.65
N THR A 512 -33.01 1.94 28.98
CA THR A 512 -32.31 0.79 29.57
C THR A 512 -30.78 0.97 29.54
N LEU A 513 -30.27 1.90 28.71
CA LEU A 513 -28.86 2.25 28.59
C LEU A 513 -28.42 3.43 29.49
N ARG A 514 -29.37 4.14 30.13
CA ARG A 514 -29.07 5.30 31.00
C ARG A 514 -28.73 4.95 32.44
N LEU A 515 -28.78 3.67 32.81
CA LEU A 515 -28.30 3.19 34.11
C LEU A 515 -27.43 1.98 33.84
N LYS A 516 -26.09 2.13 33.90
CA LYS A 516 -25.11 1.12 34.35
C LYS A 516 -23.66 1.47 33.92
N PHE A 517 -22.93 2.05 34.88
CA PHE A 517 -21.48 2.06 35.18
C PHE A 517 -20.45 2.62 34.18
#